data_AF-A0A819S4N2-F1
#
_entry.id   AF-A0A819S4N2-F1
#
_cell.length_a   1.000
_cell.length_b   1.000
_cell.length_c   1.000
_cell.angle_alpha   90.00
_cell.angle_beta   90.00
_cell.angle_gamma   90.00
#
_symmetry.space_group_name_H-M   'P 1'
#
loop_
_entity.id
_entity.type
_entity.pdbx_description
1 polymer ?
#
loop_
_entity_poly.entity_id
_entity_poly.type
_entity_poly.pdbx_seq_one_letter_code
_entity_poly.pdbx_strand_id
1 'polypeptide(L)'
;MHRHQILTGAANPSDYSFAAGSIESIHFVAYTAGYNIVILSGDFQRIQILLSGNENNQCLLTCIDCTHESGKIVVGFGNQVCIYEPTVTSERSLHHQVNYRWSLKSTLTCSNEKITAVAWHPKGDQLIVVCESGLQVWFNQTDENEARPSKVNFQIGGIDTSTKVSANTGSKSWKNVWSYKSASPIKHVTYSNDGCLFATASQNDRLVKIWYRTEDSSPIVSFTSTYLPHPRAVTYISWRQTSQFFAEGTVANCLLTCCKDNICRIWCETMQ
;
A
#
# COMPACT_ATOMS: atom_id res chain seq x y z
N MET A 1 10.35 20.44 -33.11
CA MET A 1 10.09 20.49 -31.65
C MET A 1 8.68 20.00 -31.39
N HIS A 2 8.51 18.74 -30.96
CA HIS A 2 7.19 18.28 -30.52
C HIS A 2 6.93 18.83 -29.12
N ARG A 3 6.15 19.91 -29.04
CA ARG A 3 5.62 20.40 -27.77
C ARG A 3 4.64 19.35 -27.25
N HIS A 4 5.08 18.60 -26.24
CA HIS A 4 4.21 17.78 -25.42
C HIS A 4 3.31 18.72 -24.62
N GLN A 5 2.04 18.84 -25.03
CA GLN A 5 1.03 19.55 -24.27
C GLN A 5 0.73 18.74 -23.02
N ILE A 6 1.17 19.21 -21.85
CA ILE A 6 0.76 18.66 -20.56
C ILE A 6 -0.66 19.16 -20.30
N LEU A 7 -1.66 18.31 -20.52
CA LEU A 7 -3.00 18.55 -19.99
C LEU A 7 -2.90 18.44 -18.48
N THR A 8 -2.92 19.58 -17.78
CA THR A 8 -3.03 19.62 -16.32
C THR A 8 -4.28 18.85 -15.91
N GLY A 9 -4.11 17.66 -15.35
CA GLY A 9 -5.20 16.81 -14.85
C GLY A 9 -5.36 15.45 -15.52
N ALA A 10 -4.64 15.15 -16.62
CA ALA A 10 -4.66 13.79 -17.18
C ALA A 10 -3.89 12.80 -16.30
N ALA A 11 -4.48 11.63 -16.06
CA ALA A 11 -3.80 10.56 -15.32
C ALA A 11 -2.62 9.99 -16.13
N ASN A 12 -1.57 9.54 -15.43
CA ASN A 12 -0.44 8.89 -16.06
C ASN A 12 -0.88 7.60 -16.79
N PRO A 13 -0.20 7.22 -17.89
CA PRO A 13 -0.52 6.02 -18.66
C PRO A 13 -0.05 4.75 -17.92
N SER A 14 -0.75 4.41 -16.83
CA SER A 14 -0.50 3.24 -15.99
C SER A 14 -1.82 2.66 -15.52
N ASP A 15 -1.87 1.33 -15.44
CA ASP A 15 -3.00 0.57 -14.87
C ASP A 15 -3.17 0.88 -13.35
N TYR A 16 -2.14 1.45 -12.71
CA TYR A 16 -2.11 1.84 -11.29
C TYR A 16 -2.03 3.35 -11.09
N SER A 17 -2.60 4.14 -12.01
CA SER A 17 -2.49 5.61 -11.98
C SER A 17 -3.47 6.29 -11.03
N PHE A 18 -4.41 5.57 -10.43
CA PHE A 18 -5.36 6.09 -9.45
C PHE A 18 -5.71 5.05 -8.39
N ALA A 19 -6.17 5.51 -7.24
CA ALA A 19 -6.69 4.69 -6.15
C ALA A 19 -7.75 5.45 -5.38
N ALA A 20 -8.65 4.71 -4.72
CA ALA A 20 -9.66 5.26 -3.83
C ALA A 20 -9.31 4.89 -2.38
N GLY A 21 -9.50 5.82 -1.47
CA GLY A 21 -9.28 5.59 -0.04
C GLY A 21 -10.38 6.21 0.79
N SER A 22 -10.30 6.00 2.11
CA SER A 22 -11.18 6.66 3.05
C SER A 22 -10.49 6.94 4.38
N ILE A 23 -10.99 7.95 5.07
CA ILE A 23 -10.63 8.31 6.45
C ILE A 23 -11.93 8.53 7.20
N GLU A 24 -12.18 7.78 8.28
CA GLU A 24 -13.39 7.94 9.10
C GLU A 24 -14.70 7.87 8.25
N SER A 25 -14.74 6.97 7.26
CA SER A 25 -15.84 6.83 6.27
C SER A 25 -16.00 7.98 5.27
N ILE A 26 -15.10 8.97 5.28
CA ILE A 26 -15.04 10.01 4.26
C ILE A 26 -14.17 9.53 3.11
N HIS A 27 -14.76 9.38 1.93
CA HIS A 27 -14.07 8.89 0.74
C HIS A 27 -13.27 9.99 0.02
N PHE A 28 -12.15 9.57 -0.55
CA PHE A 28 -11.33 10.39 -1.44
C PHE A 28 -10.79 9.56 -2.59
N VAL A 29 -10.43 10.23 -3.68
CA VAL A 29 -9.75 9.62 -4.83
C VAL A 29 -8.42 10.31 -5.02
N ALA A 30 -7.35 9.53 -5.17
CA ALA A 30 -6.03 10.04 -5.49
C ALA A 30 -5.58 9.49 -6.83
N TYR A 31 -4.97 10.34 -7.66
CA TYR A 31 -4.42 9.91 -8.94
C TYR A 31 -3.12 10.64 -9.27
N THR A 32 -2.31 10.00 -10.10
CA THR A 32 -1.01 10.51 -10.53
C THR A 32 -1.14 11.26 -11.85
N ALA A 33 -0.61 12.48 -11.91
CA ALA A 33 -0.58 13.34 -13.11
C ALA A 33 0.82 13.94 -13.30
N GLY A 34 1.61 13.34 -14.20
CA GLY A 34 3.04 13.59 -14.35
C GLY A 34 3.81 13.18 -13.09
N TYR A 35 4.31 14.20 -12.38
CA TYR A 35 5.05 14.10 -11.12
C TYR A 35 4.18 14.43 -9.89
N ASN A 36 2.93 14.82 -10.15
CA ASN A 36 2.00 15.28 -9.12
C ASN A 36 1.08 14.15 -8.68
N ILE A 37 0.72 14.20 -7.41
CA ILE A 37 -0.37 13.42 -6.83
C ILE A 37 -1.53 14.39 -6.64
N VAL A 38 -2.65 14.15 -7.32
CA VAL A 38 -3.86 14.95 -7.21
C VAL A 38 -4.84 14.20 -6.33
N ILE A 39 -5.30 14.86 -5.27
CA ILE A 39 -6.24 14.30 -4.30
C ILE A 39 -7.57 15.04 -4.43
N LEU A 40 -8.62 14.28 -4.66
CA LEU A 40 -9.99 14.73 -4.82
C LEU A 40 -10.87 14.18 -3.70
N SER A 41 -11.87 14.94 -3.29
CA SER A 41 -12.96 14.47 -2.43
C SER A 41 -13.83 13.43 -3.14
N GLY A 42 -14.73 12.77 -2.40
CA GLY A 42 -15.74 11.87 -2.97
C GLY A 42 -16.62 12.53 -4.06
N ASP A 43 -16.80 13.85 -4.00
CA ASP A 43 -17.52 14.64 -5.01
C ASP A 43 -16.60 15.16 -6.14
N PHE A 44 -15.41 14.57 -6.29
CA PHE A 44 -14.39 14.91 -7.30
C PHE A 44 -13.86 16.35 -7.26
N GLN A 45 -14.06 17.05 -6.16
CA GLN A 45 -13.48 18.37 -5.97
C GLN A 45 -12.07 18.28 -5.38
N ARG A 46 -11.17 19.12 -5.87
CA ARG A 46 -9.74 19.06 -5.52
C ARG A 46 -9.46 19.49 -4.09
N ILE A 47 -8.91 18.57 -3.28
CA ILE A 47 -8.47 18.83 -1.91
C ILE A 47 -7.00 19.30 -1.89
N GLN A 48 -6.13 18.61 -2.61
CA GLN A 48 -4.69 18.85 -2.55
C GLN A 48 -3.98 18.41 -3.84
N ILE A 49 -2.87 19.08 -4.15
CA ILE A 49 -1.86 18.59 -5.09
C ILE A 49 -0.56 18.46 -4.30
N LEU A 50 0.07 17.29 -4.39
CA LEU A 50 1.38 17.01 -3.82
C LEU A 50 2.39 16.79 -4.93
N LEU A 51 3.63 17.18 -4.66
CA LEU A 51 4.78 16.78 -5.46
C LEU A 51 5.33 15.46 -4.90
N SER A 52 5.89 14.63 -5.78
CA SER A 52 6.71 13.52 -5.33
C SER A 52 7.85 14.04 -4.45
N GLY A 53 8.22 13.30 -3.40
CA GLY A 53 9.12 13.76 -2.32
C GLY A 53 10.56 14.07 -2.73
N ASN A 54 10.86 14.19 -4.02
CA ASN A 54 12.19 14.50 -4.54
C ASN A 54 12.12 15.70 -5.49
N GLU A 55 12.28 16.91 -4.94
CA GLU A 55 12.29 18.17 -5.70
C GLU A 55 13.38 18.18 -6.79
N ASN A 56 14.44 17.37 -6.61
CA ASN A 56 15.61 17.35 -7.48
C ASN A 56 15.54 16.31 -8.61
N ASN A 57 14.59 15.36 -8.56
CA ASN A 57 14.50 14.29 -9.56
C ASN A 57 13.06 14.15 -10.05
N GLN A 58 12.74 14.85 -11.14
CA GLN A 58 11.45 14.79 -11.83
C GLN A 58 11.26 13.41 -12.49
N CYS A 59 10.94 12.40 -11.70
CA CYS A 59 10.63 11.05 -12.15
C CYS A 59 9.11 10.82 -12.16
N LEU A 60 8.58 10.38 -13.30
CA LEU A 60 7.14 10.15 -13.47
C LEU A 60 6.66 9.12 -12.45
N LEU A 61 5.54 9.43 -11.81
CA LEU A 61 4.89 8.50 -10.89
C LEU A 61 4.34 7.31 -11.68
N THR A 62 4.64 6.09 -11.23
CA THR A 62 4.29 4.85 -11.96
C THR A 62 3.06 4.18 -11.37
N CYS A 63 2.86 4.28 -10.07
CA CYS A 63 1.78 3.61 -9.36
C CYS A 63 1.38 4.38 -8.09
N ILE A 64 0.11 4.27 -7.71
CA ILE A 64 -0.46 4.81 -6.48
C ILE A 64 -1.41 3.79 -5.86
N ASP A 65 -1.44 3.73 -4.53
CA ASP A 65 -2.47 3.01 -3.79
C ASP A 65 -2.87 3.75 -2.51
N CYS A 66 -4.08 3.50 -2.02
CA CYS A 66 -4.65 4.15 -0.85
C CYS A 66 -5.22 3.13 0.13
N THR A 67 -5.11 3.41 1.42
CA THR A 67 -5.78 2.60 2.46
C THR A 67 -7.23 3.05 2.65
N HIS A 68 -8.10 2.12 3.06
CA HIS A 68 -9.53 2.36 3.25
C HIS A 68 -9.90 2.83 4.68
N GLU A 69 -9.02 2.69 5.66
CA GLU A 69 -9.32 3.05 7.06
C GLU A 69 -8.54 4.30 7.53
N SER A 70 -7.22 4.31 7.30
CA SER A 70 -6.33 5.37 7.76
C SER A 70 -6.05 6.46 6.70
N GLY A 71 -6.55 6.27 5.48
CA GLY A 71 -6.34 7.15 4.32
C GLY A 71 -4.89 7.47 3.99
N LYS A 72 -3.94 6.62 4.38
CA LYS A 72 -2.56 6.71 3.88
C LYS A 72 -2.53 6.52 2.37
N ILE A 73 -1.62 7.24 1.73
CA ILE A 73 -1.38 7.17 0.29
C ILE A 73 0.05 6.70 0.08
N VAL A 74 0.25 5.73 -0.80
CA VAL A 74 1.57 5.29 -1.26
C VAL A 74 1.71 5.57 -2.73
N VAL A 75 2.89 6.04 -3.14
CA VAL A 75 3.19 6.32 -4.54
C VAL A 75 4.57 5.80 -4.90
N GLY A 76 4.67 5.05 -5.99
CA GLY A 76 5.92 4.57 -6.56
C GLY A 76 6.41 5.43 -7.73
N PHE A 77 7.72 5.63 -7.80
CA PHE A 77 8.42 6.26 -8.93
C PHE A 77 9.87 5.79 -8.97
N GLY A 78 10.41 5.55 -10.16
CA GLY A 78 11.77 5.01 -10.30
C GLY A 78 11.93 3.75 -9.44
N ASN A 79 12.90 3.77 -8.52
CA ASN A 79 13.14 2.72 -7.52
C ASN A 79 12.72 3.13 -6.09
N GLN A 80 11.92 4.18 -5.94
CA GLN A 80 11.50 4.72 -4.66
C GLN A 80 9.98 4.68 -4.48
N VAL A 81 9.57 4.61 -3.22
CA VAL A 81 8.18 4.71 -2.79
C VAL A 81 8.08 5.84 -1.77
N CYS A 82 7.12 6.76 -1.95
CA CYS A 82 6.77 7.76 -0.95
C CYS A 82 5.45 7.40 -0.27
N ILE A 83 5.42 7.53 1.06
CA ILE A 83 4.25 7.28 1.90
C ILE A 83 3.81 8.62 2.51
N TYR A 84 2.56 8.97 2.24
CA TYR A 84 1.91 10.18 2.74
C TYR A 84 0.83 9.80 3.74
N GLU A 85 0.84 10.44 4.90
CA GLU A 85 -0.19 10.24 5.93
C GLU A 85 -1.07 11.50 6.04
N PRO A 86 -2.39 11.34 6.22
CA PRO A 86 -3.29 12.46 6.45
C PRO A 86 -3.08 13.04 7.85
N THR A 87 -3.13 14.36 7.96
CA THR A 87 -3.09 15.11 9.22
C THR A 87 -4.32 16.01 9.29
N VAL A 88 -4.99 16.01 10.45
CA VAL A 88 -6.13 16.89 10.68
C VAL A 88 -5.66 18.34 10.60
N THR A 89 -6.40 19.15 9.85
CA THR A 89 -6.14 20.58 9.65
C THR A 89 -7.26 21.37 10.32
N SER A 90 -6.90 22.39 11.11
CA SER A 90 -7.87 23.24 11.81
C SER A 90 -8.65 24.18 10.87
N GLU A 91 -8.12 24.40 9.66
CA GLU A 91 -8.79 25.15 8.59
C GLU A 91 -9.89 24.29 7.96
N ARG A 92 -11.15 24.54 8.35
CA ARG A 92 -12.29 23.95 7.65
C ARG A 92 -12.42 24.60 6.28
N SER A 93 -12.21 23.83 5.21
CA SER A 93 -12.60 24.27 3.88
C SER A 93 -14.12 24.41 3.84
N LEU A 94 -14.62 25.58 3.41
CA LEU A 94 -16.05 25.79 3.18
C LEU A 94 -16.58 24.94 2.01
N HIS A 95 -15.70 24.43 1.16
CA HIS A 95 -16.08 23.74 -0.07
C HIS A 95 -16.15 22.22 0.06
N HIS A 96 -15.39 21.61 0.98
CA HIS A 96 -15.34 20.15 1.14
C HIS A 96 -15.38 19.76 2.62
N GLN A 97 -16.10 18.69 2.94
CA GLN A 97 -16.20 18.15 4.31
C GLN A 97 -14.89 17.51 4.82
N VAL A 98 -13.79 17.61 4.07
CA VAL A 98 -12.51 16.95 4.35
C VAL A 98 -11.57 17.94 5.05
N ASN A 99 -11.34 17.75 6.34
CA ASN A 99 -10.38 18.53 7.13
C ASN A 99 -9.00 17.86 7.19
N TYR A 100 -8.64 17.11 6.16
CA TYR A 100 -7.40 16.34 6.09
C TYR A 100 -6.47 16.88 5.03
N ARG A 101 -5.18 16.92 5.37
CA ARG A 101 -4.08 17.25 4.45
C ARG A 101 -3.03 16.16 4.53
N TRP A 102 -2.58 15.68 3.38
CA TRP A 102 -1.57 14.65 3.29
C TRP A 102 -0.17 15.29 3.32
N SER A 103 0.73 14.66 4.07
CA SER A 103 2.12 15.07 4.20
C SER A 103 3.06 13.87 4.08
N LEU A 104 4.22 14.05 3.45
CA LEU A 104 5.21 12.99 3.29
C LEU A 104 5.74 12.57 4.67
N LYS A 105 5.65 11.27 4.98
CA LYS A 105 6.15 10.70 6.23
C LYS A 105 7.34 9.78 6.06
N SER A 106 7.37 9.02 4.97
CA SER A 106 8.44 8.05 4.76
C SER A 106 8.74 7.92 3.27
N THR A 107 10.01 7.69 2.96
CA THR A 107 10.47 7.33 1.62
C THR A 107 11.24 6.02 1.71
N LEU A 108 10.82 5.03 0.94
CA LEU A 108 11.46 3.74 0.81
C LEU A 108 12.27 3.75 -0.47
N THR A 109 13.49 3.22 -0.42
CA THR A 109 14.27 2.95 -1.63
C THR A 109 14.36 1.45 -1.76
N CYS A 110 13.79 0.92 -2.85
CA CYS A 110 13.94 -0.48 -3.21
C CYS A 110 15.32 -0.71 -3.82
N SER A 111 15.61 -1.95 -4.20
CA SER A 111 16.76 -2.28 -5.06
C SER A 111 16.87 -1.32 -6.26
N ASN A 112 17.97 -1.33 -7.01
CA ASN A 112 18.17 -0.48 -8.20
C ASN A 112 17.25 -0.85 -9.40
N GLU A 113 16.03 -1.31 -9.14
CA GLU A 113 15.05 -1.76 -10.10
C GLU A 113 13.85 -0.82 -10.11
N LYS A 114 13.18 -0.74 -11.26
CA LYS A 114 11.99 0.09 -11.41
C LYS A 114 10.79 -0.54 -10.72
N ILE A 115 10.03 0.27 -10.01
CA ILE A 115 8.76 -0.09 -9.38
C ILE A 115 7.64 0.04 -10.41
N THR A 116 6.83 -1.01 -10.51
CA THR A 116 5.75 -1.15 -11.50
C THR A 116 4.37 -1.11 -10.85
N ALA A 117 4.23 -1.58 -9.61
CA ALA A 117 2.98 -1.56 -8.86
C ALA A 117 3.23 -1.54 -7.35
N VAL A 118 2.24 -1.11 -6.60
CA VAL A 118 2.21 -1.11 -5.13
C VAL A 118 0.83 -1.56 -4.67
N ALA A 119 0.76 -2.22 -3.51
CA ALA A 119 -0.50 -2.58 -2.88
C ALA A 119 -0.40 -2.48 -1.36
N TRP A 120 -1.27 -1.68 -0.75
CA TRP A 120 -1.41 -1.57 0.69
C TRP A 120 -2.05 -2.81 1.28
N HIS A 121 -1.49 -3.28 2.39
CA HIS A 121 -2.26 -4.12 3.30
C HIS A 121 -3.43 -3.29 3.88
N PRO A 122 -4.64 -3.86 4.03
CA PRO A 122 -5.81 -3.11 4.49
C PRO A 122 -5.61 -2.32 5.79
N LYS A 123 -4.83 -2.87 6.75
CA LYS A 123 -4.49 -2.19 8.02
C LYS A 123 -3.48 -1.04 7.88
N GLY A 124 -2.80 -0.90 6.74
CA GLY A 124 -1.84 0.17 6.49
C GLY A 124 -0.51 0.07 7.25
N ASP A 125 -0.16 -1.12 7.72
CA ASP A 125 1.07 -1.49 8.43
C ASP A 125 2.08 -2.24 7.53
N GLN A 126 1.58 -2.89 6.49
CA GLN A 126 2.35 -3.62 5.49
C GLN A 126 2.08 -3.07 4.09
N LEU A 127 3.09 -3.18 3.23
CA LEU A 127 3.06 -2.72 1.84
C LEU A 127 3.71 -3.77 0.94
N ILE A 128 3.06 -4.12 -0.16
CA ILE A 128 3.70 -4.81 -1.28
C ILE A 128 4.24 -3.78 -2.26
N VAL A 129 5.50 -3.96 -2.65
CA VAL A 129 6.13 -3.23 -3.74
C VAL A 129 6.54 -4.22 -4.82
N VAL A 130 6.06 -4.00 -6.04
CA VAL A 130 6.40 -4.82 -7.21
C VAL A 130 7.49 -4.12 -8.01
N CYS A 131 8.59 -4.83 -8.21
CA CYS A 131 9.72 -4.42 -9.04
C CYS A 131 9.75 -5.24 -10.33
N GLU A 132 10.65 -4.90 -11.26
CA GLU A 132 10.81 -5.66 -12.51
C GLU A 132 11.19 -7.13 -12.29
N SER A 133 12.01 -7.44 -11.28
CA SER A 133 12.48 -8.81 -11.01
C SER A 133 11.54 -9.64 -10.13
N GLY A 134 10.51 -9.05 -9.54
CA GLY A 134 9.72 -9.71 -8.51
C GLY A 134 8.97 -8.76 -7.60
N LEU A 135 8.69 -9.21 -6.38
CA LEU A 135 7.94 -8.43 -5.41
C LEU A 135 8.60 -8.46 -4.03
N GLN A 136 8.37 -7.39 -3.27
CA GLN A 136 8.90 -7.17 -1.93
C GLN A 136 7.76 -6.83 -0.98
N VAL A 137 7.83 -7.35 0.23
CA VAL A 137 6.89 -7.03 1.31
C VAL A 137 7.64 -6.20 2.34
N TRP A 138 7.11 -5.03 2.63
CA TRP A 138 7.64 -4.06 3.58
C TRP A 138 6.70 -3.94 4.77
N PHE A 139 7.25 -3.86 5.98
CA PHE A 139 6.50 -3.71 7.21
C PHE A 139 6.95 -2.46 7.95
N ASN A 140 6.01 -1.73 8.52
CA ASN A 140 6.28 -0.57 9.36
C ASN A 140 6.55 -1.02 10.80
N GLN A 141 7.82 -1.10 11.20
CA GLN A 141 8.16 -1.41 12.57
C GLN A 141 7.95 -0.16 13.43
N THR A 142 6.82 -0.10 14.14
CA THR A 142 6.69 0.71 15.35
C THR A 142 7.46 0.00 16.46
N ASP A 143 8.45 0.65 17.06
CA ASP A 143 9.18 0.08 18.21
C ASP A 143 8.18 -0.35 19.30
N GLU A 144 7.96 -1.65 19.46
CA GLU A 144 7.07 -2.24 20.48
C GLU A 144 7.59 -2.06 21.93
N ASN A 145 8.47 -1.10 22.17
CA ASN A 145 8.99 -0.80 23.51
C ASN A 145 8.07 0.10 24.35
N GLU A 146 6.97 0.64 23.80
CA GLU A 146 6.01 1.46 24.56
C GLU A 146 4.78 0.71 25.11
N ALA A 147 4.58 -0.57 24.74
CA ALA A 147 3.37 -1.33 25.11
C ALA A 147 3.59 -2.49 26.09
N ARG A 148 4.80 -2.71 26.61
CA ARG A 148 4.99 -3.59 27.77
C ARG A 148 4.98 -2.72 29.02
N PRO A 149 4.04 -2.89 29.97
CA PRO A 149 4.18 -2.24 31.26
C PRO A 149 5.49 -2.75 31.86
N SER A 150 6.48 -1.86 31.95
CA SER A 150 7.76 -2.11 32.57
C SER A 150 7.49 -2.78 33.92
N LYS A 151 8.04 -3.99 34.12
CA LYS A 151 8.11 -4.58 35.47
C LYS A 151 8.67 -3.50 36.38
N VAL A 152 7.86 -3.03 37.31
CA VAL A 152 8.22 -2.01 38.29
C VAL A 152 9.32 -2.61 39.16
N ASN A 153 10.58 -2.29 38.85
CA ASN A 153 11.69 -2.60 39.74
C ASN A 153 11.69 -1.52 40.83
N PHE A 154 11.22 -1.88 42.02
CA PHE A 154 11.44 -1.07 43.21
C PHE A 154 12.93 -1.08 43.54
N GLN A 155 13.59 0.07 43.36
CA GLN A 155 14.88 0.35 43.99
C GLN A 155 14.71 1.52 44.96
N ILE A 156 14.90 1.20 46.24
CA ILE A 156 15.06 2.17 47.33
C ILE A 156 16.54 2.58 47.39
N GLY A 157 16.81 3.88 47.31
CA GLY A 157 18.03 4.51 47.83
C GLY A 157 19.09 4.95 46.81
N GLY A 158 19.05 6.24 46.45
CA GLY A 158 20.20 7.15 46.40
C GLY A 158 21.27 7.00 45.31
N ILE A 159 21.36 7.99 44.42
CA ILE A 159 22.53 8.86 44.11
C ILE A 159 22.39 9.40 42.67
N ASP A 160 22.46 10.73 42.58
CA ASP A 160 22.31 11.54 41.38
C ASP A 160 23.30 11.19 40.27
N THR A 161 22.80 10.81 39.10
CA THR A 161 23.52 10.96 37.83
C THR A 161 22.57 11.49 36.77
N SER A 162 22.86 12.69 36.31
CA SER A 162 22.17 13.39 35.22
C SER A 162 22.39 12.67 33.88
N THR A 163 21.62 11.62 33.64
CA THR A 163 21.49 11.05 32.31
C THR A 163 20.46 11.86 31.53
N LYS A 164 20.93 12.58 30.52
CA LYS A 164 20.10 13.31 29.56
C LYS A 164 19.09 12.34 28.96
N VAL A 165 17.82 12.48 29.33
CA VAL A 165 16.71 11.82 28.66
C VAL A 165 16.59 12.44 27.28
N SER A 166 17.29 11.87 26.31
CA SER A 166 17.00 12.10 24.90
C SER A 166 15.60 11.53 24.67
N ALA A 167 14.64 12.41 24.41
CA ALA A 167 13.32 12.01 23.92
C ALA A 167 13.51 11.27 22.60
N ASN A 168 13.64 9.95 22.69
CA ASN A 168 13.73 9.08 21.53
C ASN A 168 12.31 8.99 20.96
N THR A 169 11.96 9.96 20.12
CA THR A 169 10.78 9.88 19.26
C THR A 169 10.96 8.62 18.42
N GLY A 170 10.21 7.56 18.72
CA GLY A 170 10.31 6.26 18.05
C GLY A 170 10.24 6.46 16.53
N SER A 171 11.37 6.23 15.86
CA SER A 171 11.48 6.43 14.42
C SER A 171 10.80 5.25 13.74
N LYS A 172 9.58 5.45 13.25
CA LYS A 172 8.89 4.49 12.38
C LYS A 172 9.81 4.16 11.20
N SER A 173 10.35 2.94 11.19
CA SER A 173 11.25 2.49 10.14
C SER A 173 10.63 1.34 9.37
N TRP A 174 10.46 1.55 8.08
CA TRP A 174 9.99 0.53 7.16
C TRP A 174 11.12 -0.42 6.81
N LYS A 175 10.87 -1.73 6.92
CA LYS A 175 11.85 -2.77 6.60
C LYS A 175 11.28 -3.76 5.60
N ASN A 176 12.10 -4.16 4.63
CA ASN A 176 11.80 -5.30 3.78
C ASN A 176 11.86 -6.57 4.64
N VAL A 177 10.74 -7.26 4.78
CA VAL A 177 10.62 -8.48 5.60
C VAL A 177 10.58 -9.74 4.76
N TRP A 178 10.23 -9.63 3.48
CA TRP A 178 10.17 -10.74 2.55
C TRP A 178 10.34 -10.26 1.11
N SER A 179 10.96 -11.10 0.27
CA SER A 179 11.16 -10.83 -1.15
C SER A 179 11.00 -12.10 -1.96
N TYR A 180 10.41 -11.96 -3.14
CA TYR A 180 10.21 -13.06 -4.08
C TYR A 180 10.64 -12.66 -5.48
N LYS A 181 11.49 -13.49 -6.09
CA LYS A 181 11.95 -13.30 -7.46
C LYS A 181 10.99 -14.01 -8.42
N SER A 182 10.41 -13.25 -9.33
CA SER A 182 9.49 -13.77 -10.34
C SER A 182 10.22 -14.06 -11.65
N ALA A 183 9.84 -15.14 -12.33
CA ALA A 183 10.36 -15.46 -13.66
C ALA A 183 9.78 -14.56 -14.75
N SER A 184 8.65 -13.90 -14.49
CA SER A 184 7.98 -13.00 -15.42
C SER A 184 7.46 -11.75 -14.71
N PRO A 185 7.51 -10.57 -15.33
CA PRO A 185 7.07 -9.32 -14.71
C PRO A 185 5.66 -9.46 -14.14
N ILE A 186 5.50 -9.12 -12.87
CA ILE A 186 4.19 -9.15 -12.20
C ILE A 186 3.38 -7.96 -12.71
N LYS A 187 2.20 -8.24 -13.27
CA LYS A 187 1.30 -7.21 -13.80
C LYS A 187 0.21 -6.83 -12.80
N HIS A 188 -0.34 -7.83 -12.11
CA HIS A 188 -1.42 -7.66 -11.13
C HIS A 188 -0.93 -7.95 -9.72
N VAL A 189 -1.27 -7.08 -8.76
CA VAL A 189 -1.05 -7.28 -7.33
C VAL A 189 -2.19 -6.64 -6.55
N THR A 190 -2.79 -7.37 -5.61
CA THR A 190 -3.87 -6.84 -4.76
C THR A 190 -4.08 -7.70 -3.52
N TYR A 191 -4.32 -7.07 -2.37
CA TYR A 191 -4.67 -7.72 -1.11
C TYR A 191 -6.15 -8.07 -1.03
N SER A 192 -6.46 -9.19 -0.36
CA SER A 192 -7.82 -9.46 0.10
C SER A 192 -8.29 -8.40 1.09
N ASN A 193 -9.61 -8.28 1.25
CA ASN A 193 -10.19 -7.25 2.12
C ASN A 193 -9.80 -7.43 3.59
N ASP A 194 -9.60 -8.67 4.04
CA ASP A 194 -9.15 -9.00 5.39
C ASP A 194 -7.62 -8.95 5.56
N GLY A 195 -6.87 -8.78 4.46
CA GLY A 195 -5.41 -8.75 4.48
C GLY A 195 -4.71 -10.11 4.66
N CYS A 196 -5.47 -11.19 4.85
CA CYS A 196 -4.91 -12.53 5.06
C CYS A 196 -4.28 -13.13 3.79
N LEU A 197 -4.79 -12.73 2.61
CA LEU A 197 -4.35 -13.20 1.31
C LEU A 197 -3.90 -12.05 0.43
N PHE A 198 -3.03 -12.33 -0.54
CA PHE A 198 -2.86 -11.43 -1.69
C PHE A 198 -2.73 -12.22 -2.99
N ALA A 199 -3.22 -11.63 -4.07
CA ALA A 199 -3.20 -12.23 -5.39
C ALA A 199 -2.16 -11.52 -6.27
N THR A 200 -1.44 -12.31 -7.08
CA THR A 200 -0.56 -11.79 -8.12
C THR A 200 -0.80 -12.52 -9.45
N ALA A 201 -0.62 -11.81 -10.56
CA ALA A 201 -0.50 -12.45 -11.87
C ALA A 201 0.55 -11.75 -12.73
N SER A 202 1.38 -12.56 -13.39
CA SER A 202 2.41 -12.09 -14.29
C SER A 202 1.87 -11.79 -15.68
N GLN A 203 2.62 -10.98 -16.42
CA GLN A 203 2.27 -10.59 -17.77
C GLN A 203 2.12 -11.82 -18.68
N ASN A 204 0.97 -11.93 -19.36
CA ASN A 204 0.60 -13.05 -20.24
C ASN A 204 0.52 -14.42 -19.54
N ASP A 205 0.54 -14.47 -18.21
CA ASP A 205 0.41 -15.73 -17.47
C ASP A 205 -1.05 -16.18 -17.39
N ARG A 206 -1.25 -17.49 -17.36
CA ARG A 206 -2.54 -18.18 -17.21
C ARG A 206 -2.80 -18.60 -15.76
N LEU A 207 -1.86 -18.33 -14.87
CA LEU A 207 -1.95 -18.67 -13.46
C LEU A 207 -2.12 -17.39 -12.64
N VAL A 208 -3.14 -17.36 -11.81
CA VAL A 208 -3.17 -16.40 -10.68
C VAL A 208 -2.53 -17.10 -9.50
N LYS A 209 -1.53 -16.48 -8.90
CA LYS A 209 -0.91 -16.97 -7.67
C LYS A 209 -1.56 -16.28 -6.47
N ILE A 210 -2.07 -17.08 -5.54
CA ILE A 210 -2.62 -16.63 -4.26
C ILE A 210 -1.61 -16.92 -3.18
N TRP A 211 -1.21 -15.88 -2.47
CA TRP A 211 -0.22 -15.93 -1.42
C TRP A 211 -0.89 -15.81 -0.06
N TYR A 212 -0.36 -16.56 0.89
CA TYR A 212 -0.79 -16.55 2.28
C TYR A 212 0.42 -16.74 3.19
N ARG A 213 0.35 -16.15 4.37
CA ARG A 213 1.44 -16.23 5.34
C ARG A 213 1.52 -17.66 5.89
N THR A 214 2.74 -18.19 6.02
CA THR A 214 2.94 -19.46 6.72
C THR A 214 3.14 -19.18 8.20
N GLU A 215 2.36 -19.85 9.05
CA GLU A 215 2.55 -19.83 10.51
C GLU A 215 3.64 -20.81 10.94
N ASP A 216 4.84 -20.63 10.40
CA ASP A 216 6.00 -21.35 10.94
C ASP A 216 6.38 -20.71 12.27
N SER A 217 6.85 -21.49 13.25
CA SER A 217 7.34 -21.02 14.55
C SER A 217 8.60 -20.14 14.47
N SER A 218 8.95 -19.65 13.27
CA SER A 218 10.10 -18.81 13.00
C SER A 218 9.71 -17.33 13.14
N PRO A 219 10.62 -16.46 13.62
CA PRO A 219 10.38 -15.03 13.70
C PRO A 219 10.37 -14.34 12.32
N ILE A 220 10.63 -15.09 11.24
CA ILE A 220 10.75 -14.56 9.88
C ILE A 220 9.39 -14.66 9.19
N VAL A 221 8.94 -13.55 8.60
CA VAL A 221 7.74 -13.54 7.78
C VAL A 221 7.98 -14.37 6.52
N SER A 222 7.26 -15.47 6.35
CA SER A 222 7.28 -16.29 5.16
C SER A 222 5.90 -16.35 4.52
N PHE A 223 5.88 -16.39 3.19
CA PHE A 223 4.67 -16.58 2.40
C PHE A 223 4.83 -17.81 1.53
N THR A 224 3.77 -18.61 1.48
CA THR A 224 3.62 -19.69 0.51
C THR A 224 2.50 -19.32 -0.46
N SER A 225 2.28 -20.15 -1.48
CA SER A 225 1.31 -19.84 -2.52
C SER A 225 0.61 -21.04 -3.13
N THR A 226 -0.63 -20.83 -3.53
CA THR A 226 -1.39 -21.73 -4.41
C THR A 226 -1.71 -21.06 -5.75
N TYR A 227 -2.15 -21.84 -6.74
CA TYR A 227 -2.39 -21.36 -8.10
C TYR A 227 -3.84 -21.58 -8.55
N LEU A 228 -4.43 -20.57 -9.18
CA LEU A 228 -5.74 -20.64 -9.81
C LEU A 228 -5.58 -20.64 -11.35
N PRO A 229 -5.84 -21.77 -12.02
CA PRO A 229 -5.58 -21.93 -13.44
C PRO A 229 -6.65 -21.28 -14.32
N HIS A 230 -6.21 -20.74 -15.47
CA HIS A 230 -7.06 -20.15 -16.51
C HIS A 230 -6.72 -20.74 -17.90
N PRO A 231 -7.67 -20.80 -18.85
CA PRO A 231 -7.42 -21.30 -20.19
C PRO A 231 -6.60 -20.33 -21.07
N ARG A 232 -6.63 -19.04 -20.74
CA ARG A 232 -5.95 -17.95 -21.44
C ARG A 232 -5.30 -17.00 -20.44
N ALA A 233 -4.49 -16.07 -20.93
CA ALA A 233 -3.77 -15.12 -20.09
C ALA A 233 -4.75 -14.27 -19.26
N VAL A 234 -4.48 -14.14 -17.96
CA VAL A 234 -5.25 -13.32 -17.04
C VAL A 234 -5.11 -11.85 -17.41
N THR A 235 -6.22 -11.13 -17.39
CA THR A 235 -6.30 -9.71 -17.76
C THR A 235 -6.74 -8.82 -16.62
N TYR A 236 -7.43 -9.38 -15.62
CA TYR A 236 -7.93 -8.62 -14.48
C TYR A 236 -8.12 -9.51 -13.26
N ILE A 237 -7.88 -8.94 -12.07
CA ILE A 237 -8.05 -9.57 -10.77
C ILE A 237 -8.63 -8.51 -9.82
N SER A 238 -9.66 -8.85 -9.05
CA SER A 238 -10.21 -7.98 -8.01
C SER A 238 -10.82 -8.80 -6.88
N TRP A 239 -10.51 -8.43 -5.64
CA TRP A 239 -11.12 -9.02 -4.47
C TRP A 239 -12.49 -8.40 -4.20
N ARG A 240 -13.41 -9.23 -3.71
CA ARG A 240 -14.68 -8.75 -3.15
C ARG A 240 -14.37 -7.84 -1.97
N GLN A 241 -14.91 -6.62 -2.04
CA GLN A 241 -14.89 -5.70 -0.91
C GLN A 241 -15.95 -6.12 0.12
N THR A 242 -15.57 -6.11 1.39
CA THR A 242 -16.45 -6.41 2.52
C THR A 242 -16.40 -5.25 3.50
N SER A 243 -17.42 -5.16 4.36
CA SER A 243 -17.45 -4.10 5.37
C SER A 243 -16.25 -4.21 6.32
N GLN A 244 -15.63 -3.07 6.65
CA GLN A 244 -14.59 -2.97 7.67
C GLN A 244 -15.03 -3.46 9.06
N PHE A 245 -16.34 -3.60 9.30
CA PHE A 245 -16.88 -4.09 10.56
C PHE A 245 -16.79 -5.61 10.71
N PHE A 246 -16.46 -6.34 9.63
CA PHE A 246 -16.19 -7.77 9.72
C PHE A 246 -14.78 -8.01 10.20
N ALA A 247 -14.63 -8.86 11.23
CA ALA A 247 -13.32 -9.30 11.69
C ALA A 247 -12.64 -10.21 10.64
N GLU A 248 -11.32 -10.28 10.69
CA GLU A 248 -10.51 -11.13 9.82
C GLU A 248 -10.99 -12.59 9.88
N GLY A 249 -11.09 -13.24 8.71
CA GLY A 249 -11.56 -14.62 8.60
C GLY A 249 -13.05 -14.87 8.91
N THR A 250 -13.87 -13.84 9.16
CA THR A 250 -15.32 -14.05 9.39
C THR A 250 -16.12 -14.21 8.10
N VAL A 251 -15.66 -13.61 7.01
CA VAL A 251 -16.29 -13.68 5.68
C VAL A 251 -15.30 -14.30 4.73
N ALA A 252 -15.71 -15.37 4.04
CA ALA A 252 -14.87 -16.05 3.07
C ALA A 252 -14.38 -15.08 1.98
N ASN A 253 -13.08 -15.11 1.70
CA ASN A 253 -12.50 -14.29 0.66
C ASN A 253 -13.00 -14.75 -0.72
N CYS A 254 -13.44 -13.79 -1.53
CA CYS A 254 -13.91 -14.05 -2.89
C CYS A 254 -13.09 -13.24 -3.87
N LEU A 255 -12.57 -13.90 -4.92
CA LEU A 255 -11.75 -13.30 -5.95
C LEU A 255 -12.45 -13.38 -7.30
N LEU A 256 -12.63 -12.23 -7.95
CA LEU A 256 -13.04 -12.13 -9.34
C LEU A 256 -11.78 -12.11 -10.22
N THR A 257 -11.73 -12.98 -11.22
CA THR A 257 -10.67 -12.97 -12.24
C THR A 257 -11.29 -12.94 -13.63
N CYS A 258 -10.67 -12.22 -14.57
CA CYS A 258 -11.04 -12.29 -15.98
C CYS A 258 -9.78 -12.61 -16.80
N CYS A 259 -9.94 -13.31 -17.93
CA CYS A 259 -8.83 -13.66 -18.81
C CYS A 259 -9.18 -13.44 -20.28
N LYS A 260 -8.21 -13.60 -21.20
CA LYS A 260 -8.40 -13.34 -22.64
C LYS A 260 -9.40 -14.27 -23.34
N ASP A 261 -10.07 -15.17 -22.62
CA ASP A 261 -11.24 -15.89 -23.12
C ASP A 261 -12.55 -15.09 -22.99
N ASN A 262 -12.48 -13.87 -22.43
CA ASN A 262 -13.62 -12.99 -22.16
C ASN A 262 -14.62 -13.55 -21.13
N ILE A 263 -14.19 -14.51 -20.32
CA ILE A 263 -15.00 -15.08 -19.23
C ILE A 263 -14.43 -14.63 -17.90
N CYS A 264 -15.27 -14.03 -17.06
CA CYS A 264 -14.94 -13.76 -15.68
C CYS A 264 -15.34 -14.94 -14.78
N ARG A 265 -14.52 -15.22 -13.78
CA ARG A 265 -14.62 -16.35 -12.86
C ARG A 265 -14.60 -15.84 -11.43
N ILE A 266 -15.36 -16.48 -10.57
CA ILE A 266 -15.39 -16.19 -9.14
C ILE A 266 -14.78 -17.39 -8.42
N TRP A 267 -13.78 -17.13 -7.60
CA TRP A 267 -13.12 -18.09 -6.73
C TRP A 267 -13.49 -17.75 -5.30
N CYS A 268 -13.95 -18.73 -4.53
CA CYS A 268 -14.30 -18.54 -3.13
C CYS A 268 -13.40 -19.41 -2.27
N GLU A 269 -12.86 -18.82 -1.22
CA GLU A 269 -12.16 -19.53 -0.16
C GLU A 269 -13.10 -20.53 0.52
N THR A 270 -12.61 -21.75 0.72
CA THR A 270 -13.30 -22.78 1.49
C THR A 270 -12.93 -22.63 2.97
N MET A 271 -13.86 -22.15 3.78
CA MET A 271 -13.71 -22.11 5.24
C MET A 271 -13.85 -23.55 5.77
N GLN A 272 -12.84 -24.05 6.47
CA GLN A 272 -12.91 -25.32 7.21
C GLN A 272 -13.15 -25.08 8.70
#